data_AF-A0A359DCE8-F1
#
_entry.id   AF-A0A359DCE8-F1
#
_cell.length_a   1.000
_cell.length_b   1.000
_cell.length_c   1.000
_cell.angle_alpha   90.00
_cell.angle_beta   90.00
_cell.angle_gamma   90.00
#
_symmetry.space_group_name_H-M   'P 1'
#
loop_
_entity.id
_entity.type
_entity.pdbx_description
1 polymer ?
#
loop_
_entity_poly.entity_id
_entity_poly.type
_entity_poly.pdbx_seq_one_letter_code
_entity_poly.pdbx_strand_id
1 'polypeptide(L)'
;MHVVLPYRLRPLLHLSLLLSLSASPLLISASWADDAAKRSYQVPAGSLGAALTRFAGLAGVDLSVDPALVSGRDSAGLSGEYQVEEGFARLLQDSGLQLQVVGEQAYTVTPVPAQADNVHQLPATVVVGANEAVAEQAYAGGQVSRQGSLGMLGDRDFMETPFSLTSYTSEAVKNQQARTLGDLIASDPSVRATNPAG
;
A
#
# COMPACT_ATOMS: atom_id res chain seq x y z
N MET A 1 -30.08 27.66 -87.78
CA MET A 1 -31.39 27.20 -87.28
C MET A 1 -31.44 25.69 -87.40
N HIS A 2 -31.26 24.96 -86.29
CA HIS A 2 -31.63 23.54 -86.19
C HIS A 2 -32.19 23.29 -84.80
N VAL A 3 -33.50 23.12 -84.79
CA VAL A 3 -34.33 22.62 -83.67
C VAL A 3 -34.24 21.10 -83.69
N VAL A 4 -33.92 20.46 -82.56
CA VAL A 4 -34.52 19.17 -82.12
C VAL A 4 -34.09 18.79 -80.69
N LEU A 5 -35.04 18.87 -79.74
CA LEU A 5 -35.26 17.83 -78.71
C LEU A 5 -36.06 16.67 -79.41
N PRO A 6 -36.25 15.42 -78.91
CA PRO A 6 -36.21 14.96 -77.50
C PRO A 6 -35.76 13.48 -77.25
N TYR A 7 -35.66 13.12 -75.95
CA TYR A 7 -35.93 11.81 -75.31
C TYR A 7 -35.09 10.56 -75.67
N ARG A 8 -34.84 9.70 -74.65
CA ARG A 8 -35.08 8.23 -74.55
C ARG A 8 -34.39 7.73 -73.25
N LEU A 9 -35.17 7.50 -72.19
CA LEU A 9 -35.61 6.19 -71.70
C LEU A 9 -34.47 5.28 -71.20
N ARG A 10 -34.46 5.10 -69.87
CA ARG A 10 -33.66 4.15 -69.08
C ARG A 10 -33.94 2.70 -69.49
N PRO A 11 -32.97 1.80 -69.30
CA PRO A 11 -33.30 0.60 -68.53
C PRO A 11 -32.23 0.19 -67.51
N LEU A 12 -32.77 -0.29 -66.39
CA LEU A 12 -32.18 -1.03 -65.28
C LEU A 12 -31.03 -1.96 -65.65
N LEU A 13 -29.94 -1.89 -64.88
CA LEU A 13 -29.11 -3.05 -64.61
C LEU A 13 -28.59 -2.96 -63.17
N HIS A 14 -29.12 -3.86 -62.34
CA HIS A 14 -28.65 -4.17 -61.00
C HIS A 14 -27.19 -4.62 -61.06
N LEU A 15 -26.31 -3.96 -60.31
CA LEU A 15 -24.97 -4.49 -60.05
C LEU A 15 -24.62 -4.32 -58.56
N SER A 16 -24.96 -5.39 -57.84
CA SER A 16 -24.05 -6.09 -56.93
C SER A 16 -23.61 -5.37 -55.65
N LEU A 17 -24.37 -5.67 -54.60
CA LEU A 17 -23.98 -5.73 -53.20
C LEU A 17 -22.90 -6.82 -53.00
N LEU A 18 -21.64 -6.43 -52.77
CA LEU A 18 -20.58 -7.31 -52.25
C LEU A 18 -19.60 -6.53 -51.35
N LEU A 19 -19.75 -6.76 -50.04
CA LEU A 19 -18.71 -7.08 -49.05
C LEU A 19 -17.33 -6.37 -49.12
N SER A 20 -17.12 -5.40 -48.25
CA SER A 20 -15.81 -4.99 -47.69
C SER A 20 -16.04 -4.83 -46.18
N LEU A 21 -15.65 -5.76 -45.30
CA LEU A 21 -14.30 -6.23 -44.93
C LEU A 21 -13.34 -5.10 -44.53
N SER A 22 -13.26 -4.90 -43.22
CA SER A 22 -12.11 -4.44 -42.44
C SER A 22 -11.63 -2.98 -42.59
N ALA A 23 -12.02 -2.16 -41.63
CA ALA A 23 -11.10 -1.34 -40.83
C ALA A 23 -11.87 -0.77 -39.63
N SER A 24 -11.93 -1.53 -38.53
CA SER A 24 -12.25 -0.88 -37.25
C SER A 24 -11.05 -0.02 -36.88
N PRO A 25 -11.17 1.30 -36.73
CA PRO A 25 -10.13 2.04 -36.05
C PRO A 25 -10.10 1.50 -34.63
N LEU A 26 -8.97 0.90 -34.24
CA LEU A 26 -8.60 0.84 -32.84
C LEU A 26 -8.56 2.30 -32.36
N LEU A 27 -9.66 2.75 -31.77
CA LEU A 27 -9.67 3.95 -30.95
C LEU A 27 -8.78 3.62 -29.75
N ILE A 28 -7.49 3.87 -29.91
CA ILE A 28 -6.57 4.04 -28.80
C ILE A 28 -7.12 5.25 -28.05
N SER A 29 -7.88 5.00 -27.00
CA SER A 29 -8.25 6.04 -26.05
C SER A 29 -6.93 6.56 -25.50
N ALA A 30 -6.56 7.78 -25.87
CA ALA A 30 -5.50 8.49 -25.20
C ALA A 30 -5.87 8.50 -23.71
N SER A 31 -5.02 7.87 -22.90
CA SER A 31 -5.11 7.92 -21.45
C SER A 31 -5.30 9.37 -21.03
N TRP A 32 -6.38 9.65 -20.31
CA TRP A 32 -6.59 10.96 -19.70
C TRP A 32 -5.49 11.16 -18.66
N ALA A 33 -4.45 11.90 -19.02
CA ALA A 33 -3.74 12.67 -18.02
C ALA A 33 -4.68 13.82 -17.65
N ASP A 34 -5.02 13.92 -16.38
CA ASP A 34 -5.84 15.00 -15.83
C ASP A 34 -5.24 16.34 -16.29
N ASP A 35 -5.99 17.13 -17.07
CA ASP A 35 -5.55 18.44 -17.58
C ASP A 35 -5.63 19.45 -16.42
N ALA A 36 -4.84 19.23 -15.38
CA ALA A 36 -4.72 20.18 -14.30
C ALA A 36 -4.10 21.47 -14.87
N ALA A 37 -4.85 22.57 -14.76
CA ALA A 37 -4.46 23.86 -15.32
C ALA A 37 -3.12 24.33 -14.74
N LYS A 38 -2.10 24.42 -15.61
CA LYS A 38 -0.78 24.95 -15.26
C LYS A 38 -0.92 26.42 -14.85
N ARG A 39 -0.36 26.77 -13.70
CA ARG A 39 -0.36 28.14 -13.18
C ARG A 39 1.08 28.59 -12.95
N SER A 40 1.32 29.88 -13.15
CA SER A 40 2.62 30.48 -12.87
C SER A 40 2.81 30.62 -11.37
N TYR A 41 3.85 29.96 -10.85
CA TYR A 41 4.21 30.02 -9.43
C TYR A 41 5.65 30.50 -9.29
N GLN A 42 5.88 31.32 -8.27
CA GLN A 42 7.21 31.81 -7.93
C GLN A 42 7.45 31.71 -6.42
N VAL A 43 8.27 30.73 -6.07
CA VAL A 43 8.68 30.39 -4.71
C VAL A 43 10.19 30.54 -4.64
N PRO A 44 10.72 31.47 -3.81
CA PRO A 44 12.16 31.64 -3.66
C PRO A 44 12.79 30.43 -2.98
N ALA A 45 14.07 30.19 -3.24
CA ALA A 45 14.87 29.21 -2.52
C ALA A 45 14.98 29.59 -1.03
N GLY A 46 15.01 28.60 -0.15
CA GLY A 46 15.07 28.80 1.29
C GLY A 46 14.72 27.53 2.04
N SER A 47 14.37 27.66 3.33
CA SER A 47 13.95 26.50 4.13
C SER A 47 12.75 25.80 3.49
N LEU A 48 12.80 24.48 3.41
CA LEU A 48 11.77 23.66 2.77
C LEU A 48 10.37 23.95 3.33
N GLY A 49 10.25 24.08 4.66
CA GLY A 49 8.99 24.42 5.31
C GLY A 49 8.39 25.74 4.80
N ALA A 50 9.19 26.82 4.73
CA ALA A 50 8.73 28.12 4.24
C ALA A 50 8.34 28.09 2.76
N ALA A 51 9.08 27.34 1.93
CA ALA A 51 8.78 27.18 0.51
C ALA A 51 7.44 26.43 0.30
N LEU A 52 7.21 25.35 1.05
CA LEU A 52 5.99 24.55 1.01
C LEU A 52 4.75 25.34 1.49
N THR A 53 4.85 26.03 2.62
CA THR A 53 3.75 26.87 3.12
C THR A 53 3.42 28.01 2.15
N ARG A 54 4.43 28.63 1.54
CA ARG A 54 4.22 29.68 0.53
C ARG A 54 3.55 29.14 -0.73
N PHE A 55 4.00 28.00 -1.23
CA PHE A 55 3.41 27.36 -2.41
C PHE A 55 1.96 26.94 -2.15
N ALA A 56 1.68 26.34 -0.99
CA ALA A 56 0.33 25.97 -0.57
C ALA A 56 -0.62 27.18 -0.55
N GLY A 57 -0.15 28.31 -0.01
CA GLY A 57 -0.90 29.58 -0.02
C GLY A 57 -1.17 30.14 -1.43
N LEU A 58 -0.23 29.99 -2.37
CA LEU A 58 -0.42 30.40 -3.77
C LEU A 58 -1.35 29.46 -4.55
N ALA A 59 -1.26 28.16 -4.28
CA ALA A 59 -2.09 27.13 -4.91
C ALA A 59 -3.51 27.09 -4.34
N GLY A 60 -3.73 27.64 -3.14
CA GLY A 60 -5.03 27.64 -2.45
C GLY A 60 -5.38 26.27 -1.88
N VAL A 61 -4.39 25.56 -1.33
CA VAL A 61 -4.53 24.21 -0.79
C VAL A 61 -4.12 24.17 0.68
N ASP A 62 -4.78 23.32 1.44
CA ASP A 62 -4.45 23.04 2.83
C ASP A 62 -3.30 22.02 2.88
N LEU A 63 -2.16 22.44 3.39
CA LEU A 63 -0.99 21.59 3.56
C LEU A 63 -0.72 21.32 5.04
N SER A 64 -0.78 20.06 5.44
CA SER A 64 -0.30 19.60 6.74
C SER A 64 1.14 19.10 6.63
N VAL A 65 2.04 19.71 7.38
CA VAL A 65 3.46 19.35 7.43
C VAL A 65 3.92 19.24 8.87
N ASP A 66 4.67 18.19 9.17
CA ASP A 66 5.35 18.07 10.46
C ASP A 66 6.63 18.93 10.44
N PRO A 67 6.77 19.94 11.33
CA PRO A 67 7.96 20.79 11.36
C PRO A 67 9.25 20.00 11.62
N ALA A 68 9.20 18.86 12.32
CA ALA A 68 10.36 18.02 12.53
C ALA A 68 10.88 17.39 11.22
N LEU A 69 9.99 17.15 10.25
CA LEU A 69 10.33 16.61 8.94
C LEU A 69 10.88 17.66 7.97
N VAL A 70 10.73 18.96 8.23
CA VAL A 70 11.27 20.00 7.34
C VAL A 70 12.38 20.83 7.97
N SER A 71 12.63 20.63 9.27
CA SER A 71 13.69 21.31 10.01
C SER A 71 15.08 20.96 9.46
N GLY A 72 15.84 21.98 9.06
CA GLY A 72 17.19 21.82 8.52
C GLY A 72 17.27 21.32 7.08
N ARG A 73 16.13 21.25 6.36
CA ARG A 73 16.07 20.93 4.92
C ARG A 73 15.87 22.21 4.11
N ASP A 74 16.54 22.27 2.98
CA ASP A 74 16.44 23.38 2.03
C ASP A 74 15.69 22.96 0.77
N SER A 75 15.05 23.93 0.13
CA SER A 75 14.44 23.79 -1.19
C SER A 75 15.11 24.73 -2.17
N ALA A 76 15.34 24.26 -3.40
CA ALA A 76 15.83 25.09 -4.50
C ALA A 76 14.81 26.16 -4.96
N GLY A 77 13.59 26.12 -4.41
CA GLY A 77 12.49 26.97 -4.87
C GLY A 77 11.92 26.49 -6.19
N LEU A 78 10.90 27.20 -6.67
CA LEU A 78 10.17 26.86 -7.90
C LEU A 78 9.86 28.15 -8.65
N SER A 79 10.13 28.21 -9.95
CA SER A 79 9.79 29.37 -10.78
C SER A 79 9.42 28.91 -12.18
N GLY A 80 8.18 29.16 -12.60
CA GLY A 80 7.68 28.74 -13.90
C GLY A 80 6.21 28.36 -13.84
N GLU A 81 5.73 27.68 -14.89
CA GLU A 81 4.37 27.17 -14.94
C GLU A 81 4.33 25.71 -14.52
N TYR A 82 3.62 25.45 -13.42
CA TYR A 82 3.52 24.12 -12.83
C TYR A 82 2.08 23.81 -12.44
N GLN A 83 1.74 22.53 -12.40
CA GLN A 83 0.55 22.05 -11.71
C GLN A 83 0.81 22.03 -10.19
N VAL A 84 -0.25 21.92 -9.39
CA VAL A 84 -0.12 21.93 -7.93
C VAL A 84 0.68 20.71 -7.46
N GLU A 85 0.30 19.50 -7.88
CA GLU A 85 1.07 18.30 -7.51
C GLU A 85 2.50 18.31 -8.04
N GLU A 86 2.68 18.77 -9.28
CA GLU A 86 4.00 18.84 -9.91
C GLU A 86 4.91 19.86 -9.22
N GLY A 87 4.37 20.99 -8.78
CA GLY A 87 5.09 21.99 -8.00
C GLY A 87 5.50 21.47 -6.62
N PHE A 88 4.63 20.73 -5.92
CA PHE A 88 5.00 20.07 -4.67
C PHE A 88 6.06 18.99 -4.89
N ALA A 89 5.94 18.16 -5.93
CA ALA A 89 6.93 17.15 -6.26
C ALA A 89 8.31 17.75 -6.51
N ARG A 90 8.37 18.91 -7.18
CA ARG A 90 9.62 19.67 -7.40
C ARG A 90 10.19 20.27 -6.12
N LEU A 91 9.34 20.83 -5.26
CA LEU A 91 9.79 21.41 -3.99
C LEU A 91 10.29 20.33 -3.01
N LEU A 92 9.69 19.14 -3.05
CA LEU A 92 10.06 17.99 -2.24
C LEU A 92 11.19 17.16 -2.87
N GLN A 93 11.66 17.50 -4.07
CA GLN A 93 12.78 16.86 -4.72
C GLN A 93 14.02 16.92 -3.81
N ASP A 94 14.76 15.81 -3.71
CA ASP A 94 15.95 15.65 -2.84
C ASP A 94 15.70 15.74 -1.32
N SER A 95 14.47 16.02 -0.87
CA SER A 95 14.13 16.09 0.56
C SER A 95 13.80 14.74 1.20
N GLY A 96 13.57 13.70 0.38
CA GLY A 96 13.13 12.37 0.83
C GLY A 96 11.71 12.35 1.39
N LEU A 97 10.89 13.33 1.02
CA LEU A 97 9.50 13.48 1.44
C LEU A 97 8.57 13.32 0.23
N GLN A 98 7.40 12.75 0.46
CA GLN A 98 6.34 12.58 -0.53
C GLN A 98 5.09 13.35 -0.12
N LEU A 99 4.33 13.77 -1.12
CA LEU A 99 3.02 14.36 -0.94
C LEU A 99 1.97 13.23 -0.90
N GLN A 100 1.14 13.22 0.14
CA GLN A 100 -0.01 12.33 0.25
C GLN A 100 -1.30 13.15 0.19
N VAL A 101 -2.17 12.82 -0.76
CA VAL A 101 -3.48 13.45 -0.91
C VAL A 101 -4.43 12.89 0.14
N VAL A 102 -5.04 13.77 0.95
CA VAL A 102 -5.98 13.40 2.01
C VAL A 102 -7.41 13.85 1.67
N GLY A 103 -7.56 14.86 0.80
CA GLY A 103 -8.84 15.33 0.28
C GLY A 103 -8.66 16.19 -0.99
N GLU A 104 -9.74 16.77 -1.51
CA GLU A 104 -9.75 17.51 -2.79
C GLU A 104 -8.75 18.67 -2.85
N GLN A 105 -8.46 19.32 -1.72
CA GLN A 105 -7.46 20.38 -1.61
C GLN A 105 -6.60 20.24 -0.35
N ALA A 106 -6.58 19.04 0.24
CA ALA A 106 -5.88 18.77 1.50
C ALA A 106 -4.75 17.76 1.26
N TYR A 107 -3.52 18.19 1.55
CA TYR A 107 -2.31 17.41 1.33
C TYR A 107 -1.52 17.28 2.63
N THR A 108 -0.91 16.11 2.84
CA THR A 108 -0.01 15.84 3.96
C THR A 108 1.35 15.43 3.44
N VAL A 109 2.42 15.92 4.06
CA VAL A 109 3.79 15.51 3.74
C VAL A 109 4.20 14.35 4.64
N THR A 110 4.57 13.23 4.04
CA THR A 110 5.11 12.05 4.75
C THR A 110 6.50 11.70 4.23
N PRO A 111 7.38 11.06 5.02
CA PRO A 111 8.65 10.58 4.50
C PRO A 111 8.40 9.52 3.41
N VAL A 112 9.17 9.58 2.33
CA VAL A 112 9.18 8.53 1.31
C VAL A 112 9.63 7.25 2.01
N PRO A 113 8.81 6.20 2.08
CA PRO A 113 9.32 4.90 2.49
C PRO A 113 10.37 4.53 1.46
N ALA A 114 11.61 4.20 1.87
CA ALA A 114 12.71 3.92 0.97
C ALA A 114 12.26 3.00 -0.18
N GLN A 115 11.93 3.59 -1.33
CA GLN A 115 11.56 2.86 -2.52
C GLN A 115 12.90 2.38 -3.08
N ALA A 116 13.20 1.11 -2.80
CA ALA A 116 14.26 0.40 -3.46
C ALA A 116 14.11 0.62 -4.98
N ASP A 117 15.15 1.18 -5.60
CA ASP A 117 15.33 1.32 -7.03
C ASP A 117 14.67 0.20 -7.83
N ASN A 118 13.74 0.55 -8.72
CA ASN A 118 13.21 -0.19 -9.89
C ASN A 118 13.56 -1.69 -10.03
N VAL A 119 13.35 -2.44 -8.97
CA VAL A 119 13.26 -3.89 -8.88
C VAL A 119 12.12 -4.07 -7.90
N HIS A 120 11.04 -4.74 -8.31
CA HIS A 120 10.07 -5.25 -7.35
C HIS A 120 10.75 -6.32 -6.49
N GLN A 121 11.60 -5.91 -5.55
CA GLN A 121 11.93 -6.71 -4.41
C GLN A 121 10.71 -6.67 -3.52
N LEU A 122 10.05 -7.82 -3.43
CA LEU A 122 9.15 -8.10 -2.31
C LEU A 122 9.87 -7.67 -1.03
N PRO A 123 9.14 -7.11 -0.04
CA PRO A 123 9.74 -6.75 1.24
C PRO A 123 10.61 -7.91 1.71
N ALA A 124 11.86 -7.60 2.11
CA ALA A 124 12.78 -8.62 2.54
C ALA A 124 12.09 -9.48 3.60
N THR A 125 11.80 -10.74 3.26
CA THR A 125 11.32 -11.71 4.24
C THR A 125 12.45 -11.89 5.22
N VAL A 126 12.37 -11.19 6.35
CA VAL A 126 13.22 -11.45 7.50
C VAL A 126 12.83 -12.84 7.97
N VAL A 127 13.56 -13.85 7.52
CA VAL A 127 13.59 -15.13 8.21
C VAL A 127 14.34 -14.85 9.50
N VAL A 128 13.60 -14.41 10.51
CA VAL A 128 14.06 -14.56 11.89
C VAL A 128 14.15 -16.07 12.06
N GLY A 129 15.38 -16.59 12.05
CA GLY A 129 15.60 -17.93 12.54
C GLY A 129 15.00 -17.97 13.93
N ALA A 130 14.02 -18.84 14.16
CA ALA A 130 13.46 -19.13 15.48
C ALA A 130 14.57 -19.77 16.34
N ASN A 131 15.52 -18.95 16.75
CA ASN A 131 16.56 -19.20 17.73
C ASN A 131 16.81 -17.93 18.54
N GLU A 132 15.91 -16.95 18.48
CA GLU A 132 15.64 -16.16 19.67
C GLU A 132 14.58 -16.94 20.42
N ALA A 133 14.98 -17.56 21.54
CA ALA A 133 14.04 -18.08 22.51
C ALA A 133 13.11 -16.92 22.86
N VAL A 134 11.94 -16.89 22.20
CA VAL A 134 10.90 -15.90 22.42
C VAL A 134 10.66 -15.95 23.92
N ALA A 135 11.05 -14.86 24.60
CA ALA A 135 10.89 -14.73 26.03
C ALA A 135 9.48 -15.23 26.37
N GLU A 136 9.37 -16.27 27.18
CA GLU A 136 8.11 -16.88 27.56
C GLU A 136 7.20 -15.76 28.08
N GLN A 137 6.33 -15.22 27.21
CA GLN A 137 5.42 -14.14 27.59
C GLN A 137 4.31 -14.82 28.38
N ALA A 138 4.59 -15.01 29.67
CA ALA A 138 3.67 -15.64 30.58
C ALA A 138 2.40 -14.80 30.64
N TYR A 139 1.26 -15.46 30.44
CA TYR A 139 -0.03 -14.86 30.66
C TYR A 139 -0.22 -14.53 32.14
N ALA A 140 -1.19 -13.67 32.45
CA ALA A 140 -1.48 -13.27 33.82
C ALA A 140 -1.63 -14.52 34.73
N GLY A 141 -0.79 -14.60 35.77
CA GLY A 141 -0.70 -15.77 36.65
C GLY A 141 0.54 -16.65 36.44
N GLY A 142 1.39 -16.38 35.44
CA GLY A 142 2.72 -17.00 35.30
C GLY A 142 2.73 -18.46 34.85
N GLN A 143 1.57 -19.13 34.87
CA GLN A 143 1.47 -20.58 34.68
C GLN A 143 1.30 -21.00 33.21
N VAL A 144 0.77 -20.12 32.36
CA VAL A 144 0.51 -20.41 30.95
C VAL A 144 1.19 -19.40 30.04
N SER A 145 1.65 -19.84 28.87
CA SER A 145 2.27 -18.98 27.86
C SER A 145 1.20 -18.39 26.94
N ARG A 146 1.34 -17.10 26.60
CA ARG A 146 0.44 -16.40 25.68
C ARG A 146 0.68 -16.76 24.21
N GLN A 147 1.92 -17.14 23.89
CA GLN A 147 2.34 -17.45 22.53
C GLN A 147 2.73 -18.93 22.46
N GLY A 148 2.29 -19.61 21.40
CA GLY A 148 2.61 -21.01 21.13
C GLY A 148 3.22 -21.16 19.73
N SER A 149 4.17 -22.08 19.60
CA SER A 149 4.76 -22.43 18.30
C SER A 149 3.94 -23.53 17.63
N LEU A 150 3.31 -23.22 16.50
CA LEU A 150 2.44 -24.14 15.74
C LEU A 150 3.20 -24.80 14.56
N GLY A 151 4.52 -24.95 14.67
CA GLY A 151 5.36 -25.54 13.63
C GLY A 151 5.38 -24.68 12.36
N MET A 152 4.86 -25.22 11.23
CA MET A 152 4.83 -24.52 9.93
C MET A 152 4.01 -23.23 9.94
N LEU A 153 3.08 -23.07 10.88
CA LEU A 153 2.24 -21.87 11.01
C LEU A 153 2.94 -20.73 11.76
N GLY A 154 4.18 -20.96 12.21
CA GLY A 154 4.94 -20.03 13.03
C GLY A 154 4.42 -19.92 14.45
N ASP A 155 4.90 -18.92 15.16
CA ASP A 155 4.46 -18.61 16.51
C ASP A 155 3.24 -17.69 16.46
N ARG A 156 2.15 -18.07 17.15
CA ARG A 156 0.92 -17.27 17.23
C ARG A 156 0.41 -17.14 18.65
N ASP A 157 -0.34 -16.06 18.89
CA ASP A 157 -1.10 -15.87 20.13
C ASP A 157 -2.27 -16.86 20.18
N PHE A 158 -2.61 -17.37 21.37
CA PHE A 158 -3.73 -18.31 21.56
C PHE A 158 -5.09 -17.73 21.13
N MET A 159 -5.25 -16.41 21.05
CA MET A 159 -6.46 -15.75 20.53
C MET A 159 -6.56 -15.80 19.00
N GLU A 160 -5.44 -15.98 18.31
CA GLU A 160 -5.35 -16.03 16.84
C GLU A 160 -5.32 -17.46 16.29
N THR A 161 -5.29 -18.46 17.16
CA THR A 161 -5.29 -19.87 16.77
C THR A 161 -6.71 -20.38 16.54
N PRO A 162 -6.99 -21.09 15.42
CA PRO A 162 -8.33 -21.59 15.11
C PRO A 162 -8.76 -22.82 15.94
N PHE A 163 -7.97 -23.19 16.95
CA PHE A 163 -8.24 -24.28 17.87
C PHE A 163 -7.77 -23.90 19.29
N SER A 164 -8.34 -24.57 20.29
CA SER A 164 -7.99 -24.34 21.70
C SER A 164 -6.65 -25.01 22.03
N LEU A 165 -5.70 -24.26 22.57
CA LEU A 165 -4.39 -24.75 23.02
C LEU A 165 -4.05 -24.12 24.38
N THR A 166 -3.62 -24.95 25.33
CA THR A 166 -3.06 -24.48 26.60
C THR A 166 -1.58 -24.82 26.64
N SER A 167 -0.72 -23.81 26.68
CA SER A 167 0.73 -23.98 26.80
C SER A 167 1.18 -23.62 28.21
N TYR A 168 1.94 -24.48 28.88
CA TYR A 168 2.46 -24.25 30.23
C TYR A 168 3.89 -23.71 30.19
N THR A 169 4.22 -22.77 31.08
CA THR A 169 5.57 -22.19 31.18
C THR A 169 6.54 -23.16 31.86
N SER A 170 7.85 -22.97 31.67
CA SER A 170 8.86 -23.79 32.37
C SER A 170 8.73 -23.64 33.90
N GLU A 171 8.37 -22.46 34.37
CA GLU A 171 8.14 -22.18 35.79
C GLU A 171 6.93 -22.95 36.34
N ALA A 172 5.84 -23.05 35.57
CA ALA A 172 4.68 -23.86 35.95
C ALA A 172 5.05 -25.34 36.14
N VAL A 173 5.83 -25.89 35.22
CA VAL A 173 6.28 -27.29 35.28
C VAL A 173 7.16 -27.53 36.51
N LYS A 174 8.07 -26.60 36.83
CA LYS A 174 8.92 -26.67 38.02
C LYS A 174 8.11 -26.57 39.32
N ASN A 175 7.17 -25.63 39.39
CA ASN A 175 6.34 -25.42 40.58
C ASN A 175 5.38 -26.58 40.84
N GLN A 176 4.89 -27.22 39.79
CA GLN A 176 4.06 -28.43 39.90
C GLN A 176 4.88 -29.69 40.24
N GLN A 177 6.22 -29.60 40.28
CA GLN A 177 7.14 -30.71 40.53
C GLN A 177 6.87 -31.94 39.63
N ALA A 178 6.34 -31.70 38.42
CA ALA A 178 5.96 -32.78 37.51
C ALA A 178 7.22 -33.54 37.07
N ARG A 179 7.28 -34.83 37.40
CA ARG A 179 8.41 -35.70 37.05
C ARG A 179 8.18 -36.38 35.70
N THR A 180 6.91 -36.48 35.30
CA THR A 180 6.49 -37.06 34.03
C THR A 180 5.45 -36.16 33.36
N LEU A 181 5.32 -36.27 32.03
CA LEU A 181 4.26 -35.60 31.27
C LEU A 181 2.85 -36.03 31.74
N GLY A 182 2.72 -37.24 32.29
CA GLY A 182 1.47 -37.74 32.87
C GLY A 182 1.03 -36.92 34.09
N ASP A 183 1.97 -36.41 34.89
CA ASP A 183 1.66 -35.57 36.06
C ASP A 183 1.08 -34.21 35.66
N LEU A 184 1.55 -33.64 34.55
CA LEU A 184 1.00 -32.39 34.00
C LEU A 184 -0.41 -32.62 33.43
N ILE A 185 -0.61 -33.71 32.69
CA ILE A 185 -1.91 -34.04 32.08
C ILE A 185 -2.96 -34.36 33.15
N ALA A 186 -2.58 -34.96 34.28
CA ALA A 186 -3.49 -35.21 35.40
C ALA A 186 -4.01 -33.92 36.06
N SER A 187 -3.30 -32.79 35.89
CA SER A 187 -3.72 -31.49 36.41
C SER A 187 -4.71 -30.75 35.50
N ASP A 188 -4.90 -31.22 34.26
CA ASP A 188 -5.82 -30.62 33.30
C ASP A 188 -7.25 -31.17 33.49
N PRO A 189 -8.23 -30.34 33.86
CA PRO A 189 -9.61 -30.78 34.09
C PRO A 189 -10.30 -31.31 32.82
N SER A 190 -9.75 -31.07 31.64
CA SER A 190 -10.31 -31.49 30.35
C SER A 190 -9.74 -32.83 29.84
N VAL A 191 -8.70 -33.37 30.48
CA VAL A 191 -8.08 -34.64 30.06
C VAL A 191 -8.25 -35.71 31.13
N ARG A 192 -8.78 -36.86 30.73
CA ARG A 192 -8.87 -38.05 31.59
C ARG A 192 -7.87 -39.10 31.10
N ALA A 193 -6.84 -39.37 31.88
CA ALA A 193 -5.98 -40.52 31.65
C ALA A 193 -6.76 -41.81 31.92
N THR A 194 -6.83 -42.71 30.95
CA THR A 194 -7.54 -44.00 31.06
C THR A 194 -6.61 -45.18 31.29
N ASN A 195 -5.31 -44.95 31.49
CA ASN A 195 -4.36 -46.03 31.68
C ASN A 195 -4.36 -46.50 33.14
N PRO A 196 -4.55 -47.80 33.44
CA PRO A 196 -4.33 -48.33 34.77
C PRO A 196 -2.84 -48.21 35.10
N ALA A 197 -2.51 -47.53 36.19
CA ALA A 197 -1.16 -47.52 36.73
C ALA A 197 -0.75 -48.96 37.09
N GLY A 198 0.30 -49.46 36.44
CA GLY A 198 1.05 -50.63 36.87
C GLY A 198 2.22 -50.20 37.73
#